data_AF-A0A7J4G671-F1
#
_entry.id   AF-A0A7J4G671-F1
#
_cell.length_a   1.000
_cell.length_b   1.000
_cell.length_c   1.000
_cell.angle_alpha   90.00
_cell.angle_beta   90.00
_cell.angle_gamma   90.00
#
_symmetry.space_group_name_H-M   'P 1'
#
loop_
_entity.id
_entity.type
_entity.pdbx_description
1 polymer ?
#
loop_
_entity_poly.entity_id
_entity_poly.type
_entity_poly.pdbx_seq_one_letter_code
_entity_poly.pdbx_strand_id
1 'polypeptide(L)'
;MKIKIQNVVVSTHVDATFPLTKIAEIYEDVEYEPEAFPGLVVRLKDPNITALVFRSGTVVCVGAKSLKEAQDGIDKILKMIRKLGVKHSVRQDRLISLLCPRQKE
;
A
#
# COMPACT_ATOMS: atom_id res chain seq x y z
N MET A 1 6.51 5.47 -30.56
CA MET A 1 6.85 4.79 -29.28
C MET A 1 5.75 5.06 -28.26
N LYS A 2 5.13 4.01 -27.68
CA LYS A 2 4.22 4.17 -26.53
C LYS A 2 5.01 3.90 -25.26
N ILE A 3 5.21 4.93 -24.43
CA ILE A 3 5.79 4.76 -23.09
C ILE A 3 4.80 3.92 -22.28
N LYS A 4 5.23 2.73 -21.82
CA LYS A 4 4.45 1.90 -20.89
C LYS A 4 5.03 2.07 -19.49
N ILE A 5 4.24 2.66 -18.60
CA ILE A 5 4.50 2.65 -17.17
C ILE A 5 4.47 1.18 -16.71
N GLN A 6 5.49 0.73 -15.99
CA GLN A 6 5.54 -0.66 -15.52
C GLN A 6 5.56 -0.79 -14.01
N ASN A 7 6.01 0.24 -13.29
CA ASN A 7 5.99 0.23 -11.83
C ASN A 7 5.62 1.62 -11.32
N VAL A 8 4.45 1.69 -10.68
CA VAL A 8 3.93 2.86 -9.99
C VAL A 8 4.12 2.65 -8.50
N VAL A 9 4.77 3.62 -7.85
CA VAL A 9 4.91 3.67 -6.39
C VAL A 9 4.16 4.88 -5.86
N VAL A 10 3.14 4.64 -5.06
CA VAL A 10 2.29 5.69 -4.46
C VAL A 10 2.36 5.54 -2.96
N SER A 11 2.59 6.64 -2.24
CA SER A 11 2.29 6.68 -0.81
C SER A 11 1.00 7.45 -0.57
N THR A 12 0.31 7.07 0.49
CA THR A 12 -0.75 7.86 1.06
C THR A 12 -0.51 7.99 2.55
N HIS A 13 -0.80 9.16 3.10
CA HIS A 13 -0.80 9.37 4.53
C HIS A 13 -2.22 9.52 5.01
N VAL A 14 -2.53 8.78 6.08
CA VAL A 14 -3.81 8.82 6.75
C VAL A 14 -3.60 9.24 8.18
N ASP A 15 -4.34 10.25 8.64
CA ASP A 15 -4.24 10.74 10.02
C ASP A 15 -4.95 9.80 11.00
N ALA A 16 -4.35 8.62 11.20
CA ALA A 16 -4.83 7.58 12.10
C ALA A 16 -3.69 6.64 12.49
N THR A 17 -3.72 6.13 13.73
CA THR A 17 -2.79 5.08 14.15
C THR A 17 -3.31 3.70 13.78
N PHE A 18 -2.50 2.92 13.07
CA PHE A 18 -2.87 1.57 12.65
C PHE A 18 -2.39 0.51 13.65
N PRO A 19 -3.29 -0.33 14.19
CA PRO A 19 -2.91 -1.41 15.08
C PRO A 19 -2.35 -2.60 14.28
N LEU A 20 -1.07 -2.51 13.86
CA LEU A 20 -0.43 -3.50 12.97
C LEU A 20 -0.53 -4.94 13.51
N THR A 21 -0.31 -5.14 14.80
CA THR A 21 -0.44 -6.45 15.46
C THR A 21 -1.83 -7.05 15.28
N LYS A 22 -2.89 -6.27 15.50
CA LYS A 22 -4.27 -6.75 15.31
C LYS A 22 -4.58 -7.05 13.85
N ILE A 23 -4.02 -6.27 12.92
CA ILE A 23 -4.20 -6.53 11.49
C ILE A 23 -3.54 -7.88 11.15
N ALA A 24 -2.34 -8.15 11.66
CA ALA A 24 -1.62 -9.40 11.45
C ALA A 24 -2.30 -10.62 12.09
N GLU A 25 -2.98 -10.44 13.22
CA GLU A 25 -3.75 -11.51 13.87
C GLU A 25 -5.03 -11.86 13.10
N ILE A 26 -5.61 -10.92 12.35
CA ILE A 26 -6.92 -11.07 11.71
C ILE A 26 -6.82 -11.50 10.25
N TYR A 27 -5.77 -11.06 9.55
CA TYR A 27 -5.60 -11.33 8.12
C TYR A 27 -4.39 -12.25 7.92
N GLU A 28 -4.55 -13.34 7.16
CA GLU A 28 -3.47 -14.31 6.91
C GLU A 28 -2.53 -13.87 5.77
N ASP A 29 -3.00 -13.05 4.83
CA ASP A 29 -2.21 -12.55 3.68
C ASP A 29 -1.32 -11.33 4.04
N VAL A 30 -0.89 -11.23 5.30
CA VAL A 30 -0.04 -10.13 5.80
C VAL A 30 1.16 -10.66 6.58
N GLU A 31 2.29 -9.99 6.44
CA GLU A 31 3.54 -10.32 7.13
C GLU A 31 3.86 -9.17 8.09
N TYR A 32 3.98 -9.45 9.39
CA TYR A 32 4.35 -8.47 10.42
C TYR A 32 5.45 -9.02 11.33
N GLU A 33 6.66 -8.53 11.12
CA GLU A 33 7.83 -8.87 11.92
C GLU A 33 8.53 -7.58 12.35
N PRO A 34 8.10 -6.94 13.46
CA PRO A 34 8.61 -5.61 13.85
C PRO A 34 10.13 -5.57 14.11
N GLU A 35 10.73 -6.71 14.46
CA GLU A 35 12.18 -6.87 14.63
C GLU A 35 12.95 -6.82 13.29
N ALA A 36 12.33 -7.28 12.20
CA ALA A 36 12.92 -7.30 10.87
C ALA A 36 12.52 -6.07 10.03
N PHE A 37 11.28 -5.62 10.17
CA PHE A 37 10.72 -4.50 9.42
C PHE A 37 9.66 -3.74 10.23
N PRO A 38 9.75 -2.40 10.37
CA PRO A 38 8.85 -1.61 11.21
C PRO A 38 7.42 -1.43 10.67
N GLY A 39 7.12 -2.00 9.49
CA GLY A 39 5.81 -1.93 8.85
C GLY A 39 5.16 -3.31 8.70
N LEU A 40 3.89 -3.31 8.38
CA LEU A 40 3.13 -4.48 7.97
C LEU A 40 3.19 -4.60 6.44
N VAL A 41 3.55 -5.78 5.93
CA VAL A 41 3.53 -6.05 4.48
C VAL A 41 2.22 -6.74 4.14
N VAL A 42 1.47 -6.19 3.19
CA VAL A 42 0.20 -6.74 2.70
C VAL A 42 0.34 -7.05 1.22
N ARG A 43 0.09 -8.29 0.82
CA ARG A 43 0.15 -8.70 -0.59
C ARG A 43 -1.26 -8.88 -1.13
N LEU A 44 -1.67 -8.03 -2.06
CA LEU A 44 -2.95 -8.17 -2.75
C LEU A 44 -2.73 -8.98 -4.03
N LYS A 45 -3.59 -9.98 -4.27
CA LYS A 45 -3.55 -10.79 -5.50
C LYS A 45 -4.23 -10.10 -6.68
N ASP A 46 -5.24 -9.28 -6.39
CA ASP A 46 -5.99 -8.51 -7.37
C ASP A 46 -6.33 -7.13 -6.76
N PRO A 47 -5.78 -6.00 -7.26
CA PRO A 47 -4.66 -5.94 -8.19
C PRO A 47 -3.41 -6.59 -7.59
N ASN A 48 -2.52 -7.15 -8.43
CA ASN A 48 -1.27 -7.76 -7.96
C ASN A 48 -0.29 -6.67 -7.53
N ILE A 49 -0.35 -6.31 -6.24
CA ILE A 49 0.46 -5.26 -5.64
C ILE A 49 0.90 -5.67 -4.24
N THR A 50 1.97 -5.03 -3.77
CA THR A 50 2.38 -5.12 -2.38
C THR A 50 2.22 -3.75 -1.74
N ALA A 51 1.70 -3.73 -0.53
CA ALA A 51 1.59 -2.51 0.25
C ALA A 51 2.32 -2.63 1.58
N LEU A 52 2.92 -1.53 2.00
CA LEU A 52 3.63 -1.38 3.26
C LEU A 52 2.80 -0.43 4.12
N VAL A 53 2.30 -0.92 5.25
CA VAL A 53 1.43 -0.18 6.16
C VAL A 53 2.22 0.12 7.42
N PHE A 54 2.35 1.39 7.78
CA PHE A 54 3.08 1.82 8.96
C PHE A 54 2.11 2.21 10.08
N ARG A 55 2.54 1.99 11.32
CA ARG A 55 1.75 2.36 12.51
C ARG A 55 1.37 3.85 12.53
N SER A 56 2.20 4.70 11.94
CA SER A 56 2.00 6.15 11.83
C SER A 56 0.82 6.57 10.95
N GLY A 57 0.20 5.64 10.20
CA GLY A 57 -0.87 5.96 9.25
C GLY A 57 -0.41 6.07 7.79
N THR A 58 0.89 5.90 7.54
CA THR A 58 1.44 5.87 6.18
C THR A 58 1.16 4.52 5.52
N VAL A 59 0.68 4.54 4.27
CA VAL A 59 0.54 3.36 3.42
C VAL A 59 1.32 3.59 2.14
N VAL A 60 2.22 2.68 1.78
CA VAL A 60 3.01 2.75 0.54
C VAL A 60 2.63 1.56 -0.34
N CYS A 61 2.13 1.83 -1.54
CA CYS A 61 1.81 0.84 -2.55
C CYS A 61 2.97 0.73 -3.55
N VAL A 62 3.43 -0.49 -3.80
CA VAL A 62 4.48 -0.82 -4.79
C VAL A 62 4.00 -1.93 -5.74
N GLY A 63 4.53 -1.92 -6.97
CA GLY A 63 4.26 -2.96 -7.98
C GLY A 63 2.98 -2.76 -8.79
N ALA A 64 2.27 -1.65 -8.60
CA ALA A 64 1.10 -1.32 -9.42
C ALA A 64 1.54 -0.96 -10.86
N LYS A 65 0.77 -1.37 -11.86
CA LYS A 65 1.04 -1.06 -13.28
C LYS A 65 0.40 0.26 -13.72
N SER A 66 -0.50 0.79 -12.90
CA SER A 66 -1.18 2.06 -13.13
C SER A 66 -1.48 2.78 -11.82
N LEU A 67 -1.69 4.09 -11.90
CA LEU A 67 -2.16 4.90 -10.76
C LEU A 67 -3.50 4.39 -10.23
N LYS A 68 -4.38 3.90 -11.13
CA LYS A 68 -5.68 3.34 -10.76
C LYS A 68 -5.53 2.08 -9.91
N GLU A 69 -4.68 1.14 -10.34
CA GLU A 69 -4.39 -0.07 -9.54
C GLU A 69 -3.81 0.27 -8.17
N ALA A 70 -2.93 1.28 -8.09
CA ALA A 70 -2.38 1.73 -6.82
C ALA A 70 -3.47 2.32 -5.90
N GLN A 71 -4.37 3.14 -6.45
CA GLN A 71 -5.51 3.71 -5.70
C GLN A 71 -6.46 2.62 -5.23
N ASP A 72 -6.85 1.68 -6.10
CA ASP A 72 -7.74 0.56 -5.77
C ASP A 72 -7.14 -0.29 -4.65
N GLY A 73 -5.81 -0.52 -4.70
CA GLY A 73 -5.06 -1.21 -3.66
C GLY A 73 -5.07 -0.51 -2.31
N ILE A 74 -4.78 0.79 -2.30
CA ILE A 74 -4.85 1.63 -1.10
C ILE A 74 -6.27 1.60 -0.51
N ASP A 75 -7.30 1.76 -1.34
CA ASP A 75 -8.70 1.73 -0.89
C ASP A 75 -9.10 0.38 -0.29
N LYS A 76 -8.61 -0.75 -0.81
CA LYS A 76 -8.81 -2.07 -0.21
C LYS A 76 -8.20 -2.16 1.19
N ILE A 77 -6.98 -1.66 1.37
CA ILE A 77 -6.29 -1.67 2.67
C ILE A 77 -6.98 -0.76 3.69
N LEU A 78 -7.37 0.44 3.28
CA LEU A 78 -8.09 1.36 4.16
C LEU A 78 -9.46 0.80 4.57
N LYS A 79 -10.14 0.05 3.69
CA LYS A 79 -11.36 -0.69 4.05
C LYS A 79 -11.09 -1.80 5.06
N MET A 80 -10.02 -2.58 4.89
CA MET A 80 -9.61 -3.60 5.86
C MET A 80 -9.37 -3.00 7.24
N ILE A 81 -8.64 -1.88 7.30
CA ILE A 81 -8.35 -1.14 8.54
C ILE A 81 -9.62 -0.56 9.15
N ARG A 82 -10.54 -0.02 8.34
CA ARG A 82 -11.81 0.52 8.80
C ARG A 82 -12.70 -0.54 9.45
N LYS A 83 -12.66 -1.79 8.95
CA LYS A 83 -13.40 -2.93 9.56
C LYS A 83 -12.92 -3.25 10.98
N LEU A 84 -11.70 -2.88 11.34
CA LEU A 84 -11.15 -3.04 12.69
C LEU A 84 -11.57 -1.92 13.66
N GLY A 85 -12.45 -1.01 13.22
CA GLY A 85 -12.93 0.12 14.03
C GLY A 85 -12.01 1.34 14.00
N VAL A 86 -10.96 1.34 13.18
CA VAL A 86 -10.08 2.50 13.01
C VAL A 86 -10.77 3.55 12.14
N LYS A 87 -11.22 4.63 12.78
CA LYS A 87 -11.71 5.83 12.09
C LYS A 87 -10.51 6.61 11.53
N HIS A 88 -10.63 7.08 10.29
CA HIS A 88 -9.64 7.91 9.65
C HIS A 88 -10.34 9.00 8.83
N SER A 89 -9.80 10.22 8.83
CA SER A 89 -10.53 11.39 8.31
C SER A 89 -9.78 12.24 7.29
N VAL A 90 -8.53 11.92 6.93
CA VAL A 90 -7.76 12.66 5.91
C VAL A 90 -6.92 11.67 5.12
N ARG A 91 -6.98 11.73 3.79
CA ARG A 91 -6.14 10.95 2.87
C ARG A 91 -5.33 11.92 2.01
N GLN A 92 -4.00 11.87 2.10
CA GLN A 92 -3.11 12.63 1.22
C GLN A 92 -2.34 11.67 0.32
N ASP A 93 -2.82 11.47 -0.90
CA ASP A 93 -2.14 10.67 -1.89
C ASP A 93 -0.97 11.45 -2.48
N ARG A 94 0.22 10.87 -2.42
CA ARG A 94 1.43 11.39 -3.05
C ARG A 94 2.01 10.31 -3.96
N LEU A 95 2.09 10.64 -5.24
CA LEU A 95 2.87 9.83 -6.18
C LEU A 95 4.35 9.96 -5.80
N ILE A 96 5.00 8.84 -5.48
CA ILE A 96 6.43 8.84 -5.14
C ILE A 96 7.25 8.72 -6.42
N SER A 97 6.98 7.71 -7.25
CA SER A 97 7.80 7.44 -8.44
C SER A 97 7.02 6.67 -9.50
N LEU A 98 7.33 6.98 -10.76
CA LEU A 98 6.94 6.21 -11.93
C LEU A 98 8.22 5.65 -12.55
N LEU A 99 8.41 4.35 -12.42
CA LEU A 99 9.49 3.65 -13.09
C LEU A 99 9.00 3.18 -14.45
N CYS A 100 9.46 3.89 -15.48
CA CYS A 100 9.42 3.42 -16.86
C CYS A 100 10.73 2.65 -17.10
N PRO A 101 10.70 1.32 -17.33
CA PRO A 101 11.89 0.60 -17.72
C PRO A 101 12.37 1.22 -19.03
N ARG A 102 13.59 1.77 -19.03
CA ARG A 102 14.29 2.13 -20.28
C ARG A 102 14.25 0.87 -21.15
N GLN A 103 13.56 0.94 -22.28
CA GLN A 103 13.67 -0.11 -23.29
C GLN A 103 15.13 -0.09 -23.71
N LYS A 104 15.88 -1.17 -23.44
CA LYS A 104 17.18 -1.35 -24.07
C LYS A 104 16.93 -1.35 -25.59
N GLU A 105 17.63 -0.47 -26.29
CA GLU A 105 17.77 -0.52 -27.75
C GLU A 105 18.30 -1.89 -28.20
#